data_AF-A0A7V5MRX0-F1
#
_entry.id   AF-A0A7V5MRX0-F1
#
_cell.length_a   1.000
_cell.length_b   1.000
_cell.length_c   1.000
_cell.angle_alpha   90.00
_cell.angle_beta   90.00
_cell.angle_gamma   90.00
#
_symmetry.space_group_name_H-M   'P 1'
#
loop_
_entity.id
_entity.type
_entity.pdbx_description
1 polymer ?
#
loop_
_entity_poly.entity_id
_entity_poly.type
_entity_poly.pdbx_seq_one_letter_code
_entity_poly.pdbx_strand_id
1 'polypeptide(L)'
;GLSEKLEPLAYGEEEGEVFLGHAVTQHKNISDETAHAIDEEVRRIIDRNYMKARQILEENMDILHAMAEALIRYETIDSDQIDDLMARREVRPPRDWGNDTPAGGQGASTGDSDRGKEAPSKPGEGPIGKPASEH
;
A
#
# COMPACT_ATOMS: atom_id res chain seq x y z
N GLY A 1 -23.33 1.05 -9.54
CA GLY A 1 -22.92 2.32 -10.18
C GLY A 1 -22.27 3.20 -9.14
N LEU A 2 -21.20 3.92 -9.50
CA LEU A 2 -20.46 4.84 -8.61
C LEU A 2 -21.05 6.27 -8.61
N SER A 3 -22.23 6.47 -9.22
CA SER A 3 -23.03 7.69 -9.21
C SER A 3 -24.52 7.33 -9.10
N GLU A 4 -25.30 8.15 -8.37
CA GLU A 4 -26.77 8.02 -8.26
C GLU A 4 -27.50 8.53 -9.52
N LYS A 5 -26.85 9.38 -10.32
CA LYS A 5 -27.44 9.99 -11.54
C LYS A 5 -27.23 9.15 -12.79
N LEU A 6 -26.15 8.38 -12.81
CA LEU A 6 -25.84 7.46 -13.90
C LEU A 6 -26.25 6.07 -13.42
N GLU A 7 -27.34 5.55 -13.99
CA GLU A 7 -27.76 4.17 -13.75
C GLU A 7 -26.58 3.20 -13.98
N PRO A 8 -26.62 1.96 -13.43
CA PRO A 8 -25.55 0.96 -13.56
C PRO A 8 -25.32 0.44 -14.99
N LEU A 9 -25.41 1.27 -16.02
CA LEU A 9 -25.07 0.93 -17.38
C LEU A 9 -23.55 1.02 -17.56
N ALA A 10 -22.94 -0.05 -18.08
CA ALA A 10 -21.58 0.00 -18.57
C ALA A 10 -21.56 0.86 -19.85
N TYR A 11 -20.98 2.06 -19.75
CA TYR A 11 -20.83 3.02 -20.85
C TYR A 11 -19.46 2.92 -21.55
N GLY A 12 -18.54 2.07 -21.06
CA GLY A 12 -17.22 1.86 -21.66
C GLY A 12 -17.11 0.50 -22.36
N GLU A 13 -16.46 0.48 -23.52
CA GLU A 13 -16.07 -0.73 -24.23
C GLU A 13 -15.00 -1.48 -23.42
N GLU A 14 -15.24 -2.77 -23.15
CA GLU A 14 -14.15 -3.70 -22.88
C GLU A 14 -13.56 -4.04 -24.25
N GLU A 15 -12.42 -3.42 -24.60
CA GLU A 15 -11.67 -3.75 -25.82
C GLU A 15 -11.08 -5.18 -25.69
N GLY A 16 -11.96 -6.18 -25.84
CA GLY A 16 -11.62 -7.60 -25.97
C GLY A 16 -11.74 -8.03 -27.44
N GLU A 17 -10.71 -8.69 -27.96
CA GLU A 17 -10.54 -9.03 -29.37
C GLU A 17 -11.80 -9.61 -30.06
N VAL A 18 -12.25 -8.90 -31.11
CA VAL A 18 -13.35 -9.30 -32.00
C VAL A 18 -12.87 -10.32 -33.04
N PHE A 19 -13.08 -11.61 -32.78
CA PHE A 19 -12.97 -12.65 -33.80
C PHE A 19 -14.29 -12.89 -34.54
N LEU A 20 -14.19 -12.99 -35.87
CA LEU A 20 -15.18 -13.49 -36.83
C LEU A 20 -16.46 -12.64 -37.07
N GLY A 21 -16.35 -11.69 -37.99
CA GLY A 21 -17.37 -11.52 -39.05
C GLY A 21 -18.68 -10.82 -38.70
N HIS A 22 -18.80 -10.13 -37.57
CA HIS A 22 -19.91 -9.22 -37.26
C HIS A 22 -19.45 -7.93 -36.55
N ALA A 23 -18.34 -7.36 -37.01
CA ALA A 23 -17.95 -6.00 -36.67
C ALA A 23 -18.85 -4.99 -37.43
N VAL A 24 -20.16 -5.05 -37.20
CA VAL A 24 -21.05 -3.92 -37.48
C VAL A 24 -21.17 -3.15 -36.19
N THR A 25 -20.17 -2.30 -35.97
CA THR A 25 -20.38 -0.92 -35.53
C THR A 25 -21.51 -0.75 -34.50
N GLN A 26 -21.41 -1.37 -33.33
CA GLN A 26 -22.11 -0.84 -32.16
C GLN A 26 -21.28 0.29 -31.57
N HIS A 27 -21.10 1.38 -32.33
CA HIS A 27 -20.88 2.66 -31.68
C HIS A 27 -22.18 2.93 -30.91
N LYS A 28 -22.17 2.65 -29.60
CA LYS A 28 -23.21 3.11 -28.69
C LYS A 28 -23.24 4.62 -28.86
N ASN A 29 -24.24 5.13 -29.59
CA ASN A 29 -24.49 6.54 -29.71
C ASN A 29 -24.91 7.05 -28.32
N ILE A 30 -23.93 7.37 -27.49
CA ILE A 30 -24.15 8.11 -26.24
C ILE A 30 -24.74 9.45 -26.69
N SER A 31 -25.94 9.77 -26.22
CA SER A 31 -26.57 11.06 -26.47
C SER A 31 -25.68 12.18 -25.93
N ASP A 32 -25.62 13.32 -26.62
CA ASP A 32 -24.89 14.52 -26.15
C ASP A 32 -25.27 14.88 -24.71
N GLU A 33 -26.53 14.69 -24.32
CA GLU A 33 -27.03 14.90 -22.96
C GLU A 33 -26.42 13.92 -21.95
N THR A 34 -26.25 12.66 -22.34
CA THR A 34 -25.64 11.63 -21.48
C THR A 34 -24.13 11.85 -21.39
N ALA A 35 -23.46 12.21 -22.48
CA ALA A 35 -22.04 12.58 -22.47
C ALA A 35 -21.79 13.78 -21.56
N HIS A 36 -22.64 14.81 -21.65
CA HIS A 36 -22.56 15.97 -20.77
C HIS A 36 -22.73 15.59 -19.29
N ALA A 37 -23.70 14.74 -18.96
CA ALA A 37 -23.90 14.26 -17.60
C ALA A 37 -22.69 13.46 -17.05
N ILE A 38 -22.01 12.69 -17.90
CA ILE A 38 -20.77 11.99 -17.54
C ILE A 38 -19.65 13.00 -17.22
N ASP A 39 -19.42 13.98 -18.09
CA ASP A 39 -18.39 15.00 -17.87
C ASP A 39 -18.62 15.81 -16.59
N GLU A 40 -19.86 16.15 -16.30
CA GLU A 40 -20.23 16.82 -15.05
C GLU A 40 -19.92 15.96 -13.82
N GLU A 41 -20.19 14.65 -13.88
CA GLU A 41 -19.89 13.73 -12.79
C GLU A 41 -18.38 13.57 -12.59
N VAL A 42 -17.62 13.43 -13.69
CA VAL A 42 -16.16 13.34 -13.65
C VAL A 42 -15.57 14.59 -13.01
N ARG A 43 -16.01 15.79 -13.43
CA ARG A 43 -15.56 17.05 -12.83
C ARG A 43 -15.88 17.10 -11.34
N ARG A 44 -17.09 16.73 -10.94
CA ARG A 44 -17.50 16.70 -9.52
C ARG A 44 -16.63 15.78 -8.68
N ILE A 45 -16.27 14.61 -9.21
CA ILE A 45 -15.39 13.65 -8.52
C ILE A 45 -13.99 14.24 -8.35
N ILE A 46 -13.43 14.84 -9.40
CA ILE A 46 -12.11 15.48 -9.38
C ILE A 46 -12.11 16.61 -8.35
N ASP A 47 -13.08 17.52 -8.41
CA ASP A 47 -13.16 18.68 -7.50
C ASP A 47 -13.28 18.24 -6.04
N ARG A 48 -14.14 17.25 -5.75
CA ARG A 48 -14.28 16.69 -4.40
C ARG A 48 -12.96 16.12 -3.88
N ASN A 49 -12.28 15.33 -4.69
CA ASN A 49 -11.02 14.69 -4.28
C ASN A 49 -9.89 15.71 -4.14
N TYR A 50 -9.83 16.72 -5.02
CA TYR A 50 -8.89 17.83 -4.92
C TYR A 50 -9.10 18.60 -3.62
N MET A 51 -10.35 18.99 -3.31
CA MET A 51 -10.66 19.70 -2.08
C MET A 51 -10.33 18.87 -0.84
N LYS A 52 -10.63 17.57 -0.86
CA LYS A 52 -10.25 16.66 0.23
C LYS A 52 -8.74 16.56 0.41
N ALA A 53 -7.98 16.39 -0.68
CA ALA A 53 -6.52 16.34 -0.62
C ALA A 53 -5.93 17.65 -0.08
N ARG A 54 -6.42 18.79 -0.58
CA ARG A 54 -6.01 20.11 -0.10
C ARG A 54 -6.31 20.29 1.38
N GLN A 55 -7.51 19.94 1.83
CA GLN A 55 -7.89 20.01 3.24
C GLN A 55 -6.96 19.17 4.12
N ILE A 56 -6.66 17.92 3.72
CA ILE A 56 -5.74 17.05 4.47
C ILE A 56 -4.36 17.69 4.59
N LEU A 57 -3.86 18.32 3.52
CA LEU A 57 -2.57 19.02 3.54
C LEU A 57 -2.60 20.28 4.42
N GLU A 58 -3.65 21.11 4.30
CA GLU A 58 -3.85 22.32 5.11
C GLU A 58 -3.99 22.00 6.61
N GLU A 59 -4.64 20.89 6.96
CA GLU A 59 -4.78 20.43 8.36
C GLU A 59 -3.48 19.85 8.94
N ASN A 60 -2.52 19.44 8.08
CA ASN A 60 -1.27 18.80 8.47
C ASN A 60 -0.05 19.57 7.94
N MET A 61 -0.13 20.91 7.93
CA MET A 61 0.95 21.78 7.44
C MET A 61 2.27 21.58 8.18
N ASP A 62 2.22 21.23 9.46
CA ASP A 62 3.40 20.89 10.26
C ASP A 62 4.14 19.68 9.69
N ILE A 63 3.41 18.61 9.36
CA ILE A 63 3.96 17.41 8.73
C ILE A 63 4.49 17.72 7.34
N LEU A 64 3.79 18.55 6.56
CA LEU A 64 4.22 18.96 5.22
C LEU A 64 5.56 19.71 5.26
N HIS A 65 5.71 20.67 6.17
CA HIS A 65 6.96 21.40 6.35
C HIS A 65 8.09 20.49 6.83
N ALA A 66 7.83 19.62 7.82
CA ALA A 66 8.82 18.66 8.30
C ALA A 66 9.26 17.68 7.19
N MET A 67 8.34 17.25 6.33
CA MET A 67 8.65 16.40 5.18
C MET A 67 9.52 17.13 4.16
N ALA A 68 9.22 18.40 3.86
CA ALA A 68 10.03 19.21 2.96
C ALA A 68 11.46 19.41 3.51
N GLU A 69 11.61 19.70 4.81
CA GLU A 69 12.91 19.81 5.47
C GLU A 69 13.69 18.48 5.43
N ALA A 70 13.00 17.36 5.65
CA ALA A 70 13.60 16.03 5.57
C ALA A 70 14.07 15.71 4.13
N LEU A 71 13.29 16.03 3.10
CA LEU A 71 13.69 15.86 1.69
C LEU A 71 14.88 16.74 1.33
N ILE A 72 14.95 17.97 1.83
CA ILE A 72 16.11 18.85 1.61
C ILE A 72 17.37 18.26 2.26
N ARG A 73 17.22 17.64 3.43
CA ARG A 73 18.34 17.08 4.18
C ARG A 73 18.82 15.75 3.61
N TYR A 74 17.89 14.87 3.24
CA TYR A 74 18.16 13.45 2.98
C TYR A 74 17.90 13.03 1.52
N GLU A 75 17.36 13.91 0.67
CA GLU A 75 16.97 13.68 -0.74
C GLU A 75 15.82 12.67 -0.94
N THR A 76 15.85 11.55 -0.22
CA THR A 76 14.82 10.52 -0.21
C THR A 76 14.31 10.27 1.21
N ILE A 77 13.07 9.80 1.31
CA ILE A 77 12.42 9.46 2.58
C ILE A 77 11.86 8.04 2.48
N ASP A 78 12.25 7.19 3.43
CA ASP A 78 11.76 5.82 3.56
C ASP A 78 10.52 5.72 4.47
N SER A 79 9.86 4.55 4.42
CA SER A 79 8.68 4.26 5.26
C SER A 79 8.86 4.55 6.75
N ASP A 80 10.00 4.15 7.34
CA ASP A 80 10.31 4.40 8.76
C ASP A 80 10.34 5.91 9.09
N GLN A 81 10.76 6.75 8.13
CA GLN A 81 10.81 8.20 8.28
C GLN A 81 9.44 8.84 8.06
N ILE A 82 8.61 8.28 7.16
CA ILE A 82 7.21 8.67 7.02
C ILE A 82 6.46 8.39 8.33
N ASP A 83 6.69 7.25 8.98
CA ASP A 83 6.05 6.92 10.25
C ASP A 83 6.43 7.92 11.37
N ASP A 84 7.67 8.40 11.39
CA ASP A 84 8.11 9.46 12.31
C ASP A 84 7.42 10.80 12.01
N LEU A 85 7.32 11.18 10.73
CA LEU A 85 6.60 12.38 10.28
C LEU A 85 5.12 12.34 10.69
N MET A 86 4.45 11.22 10.45
CA MET A 86 3.03 11.03 10.79
C MET A 86 2.81 11.04 12.31
N ALA A 87 3.79 10.56 13.09
CA ALA A 87 3.76 10.62 14.54
C ALA A 87 4.25 11.95 15.14
N ARG A 88 4.55 12.95 14.31
CA ARG A 88 5.06 14.29 14.71
C ARG A 88 6.32 14.20 15.58
N ARG A 89 7.21 13.26 15.25
CA ARG A 89 8.54 13.13 15.87
C ARG A 89 9.62 13.69 14.95
N GLU A 90 10.80 13.89 15.52
CA GLU A 90 11.98 14.21 14.72
C GLU A 90 12.31 13.07 13.76
N VAL A 91 12.59 13.42 12.50
CA VAL A 91 12.83 12.44 11.42
C VAL A 91 14.23 11.86 11.56
N ARG A 92 14.31 10.53 11.68
CA ARG A 92 15.58 9.80 11.69
C ARG A 92 16.31 9.88 10.34
N PRO A 93 17.64 9.67 10.29
CA PRO A 93 18.37 9.51 9.04
C PRO A 93 17.92 8.25 8.26
N PRO A 94 18.03 8.25 6.92
CA PRO A 94 17.85 7.03 6.10
C PRO A 94 18.80 5.90 6.51
N ARG A 95 18.43 4.66 6.19
CA ARG A 95 19.20 3.47 6.60
C ARG A 95 20.64 3.45 6.07
N ASP A 96 20.87 4.00 4.87
CA ASP A 96 22.18 4.03 4.21
C ASP A 96 22.91 5.38 4.39
N TRP A 97 22.38 6.27 5.24
CA TRP A 97 22.94 7.60 5.46
C TRP A 97 24.26 7.53 6.25
N GLY A 98 25.39 7.75 5.56
CA GLY A 98 26.73 7.75 6.16
C GLY A 98 27.59 6.50 5.87
N ASN A 99 27.14 5.59 5.00
CA ASN A 99 27.91 4.40 4.61
C ASN A 99 29.05 4.66 3.60
N ASP A 100 29.33 5.92 3.26
CA ASP A 100 30.47 6.33 2.41
C ASP A 100 31.84 6.31 3.13
N THR A 101 31.96 5.61 4.25
CA THR A 101 33.28 5.33 4.81
C THR A 101 33.82 4.06 4.15
N PRO A 102 34.95 4.08 3.41
CA PRO A 102 35.59 2.85 2.96
C PRO A 102 36.21 2.20 4.20
N ALA A 103 35.42 1.39 4.91
CA ALA A 103 35.91 0.52 5.96
C ALA A 103 36.70 -0.61 5.29
N GLY A 104 37.97 -0.33 4.99
CA GLY A 104 38.97 -1.34 4.70
C GLY A 104 39.07 -2.32 5.86
N GLY A 105 38.59 -3.55 5.62
CA GLY A 105 39.07 -4.79 6.21
C GLY A 105 39.12 -4.90 7.74
N GLN A 106 38.10 -5.53 8.32
CA GLN A 106 38.30 -6.66 9.23
C GLN A 106 37.01 -7.45 9.40
N GLY A 107 37.06 -8.72 9.01
CA GLY A 107 35.96 -9.65 9.16
C GLY A 107 35.68 -9.97 10.62
N ALA A 108 34.40 -10.14 10.92
CA ALA A 108 33.94 -11.04 11.98
C ALA A 108 32.65 -11.68 11.50
N SER A 109 32.79 -12.86 10.91
CA SER A 109 31.73 -13.85 10.81
C SER A 109 31.23 -14.11 12.24
N THR A 110 29.98 -13.77 12.52
CA THR A 110 29.19 -14.49 13.52
C THR A 110 27.92 -14.91 12.82
N GLY A 111 27.85 -16.22 12.56
CA GLY A 111 26.83 -16.82 11.73
C GLY A 111 25.47 -16.83 12.40
N ASP A 112 24.44 -16.75 11.57
CA ASP A 112 23.11 -17.21 11.90
C ASP A 112 22.62 -18.07 10.73
N SER A 113 22.95 -19.36 10.83
CA SER A 113 22.27 -20.40 10.06
C SER A 113 21.17 -20.96 10.95
N ASP A 114 19.96 -20.54 10.65
CA ASP A 114 18.71 -21.29 10.72
C ASP A 114 18.84 -22.77 11.17
N ARG A 115 18.29 -23.07 12.34
CA ARG A 115 17.57 -24.32 12.60
C ARG A 115 16.66 -24.15 13.81
N GLY A 116 15.37 -23.95 13.54
CA GLY A 116 14.33 -24.10 14.55
C GLY A 116 14.37 -25.49 15.20
N LYS A 117 14.11 -25.53 16.51
CA LYS A 117 13.36 -26.58 17.22
C LYS A 117 12.89 -26.08 18.58
N GLU A 118 11.57 -25.94 18.67
CA GLU A 118 10.66 -26.29 19.77
C GLU A 118 11.21 -26.40 21.21
N ALA A 119 10.61 -25.59 22.09
CA ALA A 119 10.59 -25.80 23.52
C ALA A 119 9.77 -27.05 23.88
N PRO A 120 10.13 -27.76 24.97
CA PRO A 120 9.09 -28.37 25.78
C PRO A 120 9.21 -28.06 27.28
N SER A 121 8.01 -28.06 27.83
CA SER A 121 7.54 -27.83 29.18
C SER A 121 7.96 -28.90 30.19
N LYS A 122 7.95 -28.50 31.47
CA LYS A 122 8.22 -29.30 32.68
C LYS A 122 7.45 -30.64 32.73
N PRO A 123 8.02 -31.72 33.31
CA PRO A 123 7.24 -32.84 33.80
C PRO A 123 7.18 -32.83 35.35
N GLY A 124 5.97 -32.77 35.89
CA GLY A 124 5.65 -33.19 37.25
C GLY A 124 5.11 -34.62 37.22
N GLU A 125 5.61 -35.45 38.14
CA GLU A 125 5.23 -36.85 38.33
C GLU A 125 3.77 -37.01 38.80
N GLY A 126 3.09 -38.03 38.28
CA GLY A 126 1.79 -38.49 38.76
C GLY A 126 1.19 -39.55 37.83
N PRO A 127 0.96 -40.80 38.29
CA PRO A 127 0.97 -41.99 37.44
C PRO A 127 -0.41 -42.34 36.89
N ILE A 128 -0.50 -43.29 35.97
CA ILE A 128 -1.44 -44.44 35.98
C ILE A 128 -1.47 -45.07 34.57
N GLY A 129 -1.28 -46.39 34.52
CA GLY A 129 -1.74 -47.20 33.40
C GLY A 129 -0.63 -47.94 32.64
N LYS A 130 -0.12 -49.03 33.21
CA LYS A 130 0.56 -50.09 32.46
C LYS A 130 -0.47 -50.96 31.70
N PRO A 131 -0.03 -51.74 30.68
CA PRO A 131 -0.79 -52.03 29.46
C PRO A 131 -1.49 -53.40 29.49
N ALA A 132 -2.37 -53.66 28.54
CA ALA A 132 -2.78 -55.02 28.19
C ALA A 132 -2.72 -55.20 26.66
N SER A 133 -1.74 -56.00 26.23
CA SER A 133 -1.72 -56.64 24.92
C SER A 133 -2.82 -57.70 24.84
N GLU A 134 -3.36 -57.91 23.64
CA GLU A 134 -4.41 -58.87 23.31
C GLU A 134 -4.18 -60.28 23.87
N HIS A 135 -5.19 -60.81 24.56
CA HIS A 135 -5.71 -62.18 24.45
C HIS A 135 -7.01 -62.34 25.24
#